data_AF-A0A9P1H5V6-F1
#
_entry.id   AF-A0A9P1H5V6-F1
#
_cell.length_a   1.000
_cell.length_b   1.000
_cell.length_c   1.000
_cell.angle_alpha   90.00
_cell.angle_beta   90.00
_cell.angle_gamma   90.00
#
_symmetry.space_group_name_H-M   'P 1'
#
loop_
_entity.id
_entity.type
_entity.pdbx_description
1 polymer ?
#
loop_
_entity_poly.entity_id
_entity_poly.type
_entity_poly.pdbx_seq_one_letter_code
_entity_poly.pdbx_strand_id
1 'polypeptide(L)'
;MLQLMSRHRRRNPRPDDGYDIRLGDIAVSYPNETAGGVFQYDLVKAMDGGKCKRIGFLRPPPLVLLKAIREIKSIHELGDSKVPYFLREMLEKEPKMGKISKKSPGYVHQGLENDHLFKAEYKHITGPNCRGCESAGKVERDARDTTDPEIHYGIIASGNTLVKDAAVRDRIAADFGEGCICFEMEAAGLMNHFPCLVIRGICDYADSHKNDQWQRYASATAAAYAKELLEHVPVAETYATILDRLNKDNDRLICSFFFDFGDKRQQTVDGMLRSLAFQLHKCEADFVDLSNLFQAHQNGRDQPTIKALKDVVYKMLKSQKKKTSIVMDALDESETRDDLVQWMKDVIFTPELDHVQLIYTNRPEPEFVRDIPSLIGEENRLALDKQSINIDIRS
;
A
#
# COMPACT_ATOMS: atom_id res chain seq x y z
N MET A 1 -9.46 -8.59 46.51
CA MET A 1 -8.10 -8.50 47.08
C MET A 1 -7.41 -9.83 46.85
N LEU A 2 -6.62 -9.95 45.79
CA LEU A 2 -5.48 -10.86 45.70
C LEU A 2 -4.62 -10.40 44.53
N GLN A 3 -3.65 -9.59 44.93
CA GLN A 3 -2.53 -9.12 44.17
C GLN A 3 -1.48 -10.24 44.23
N LEU A 4 -1.00 -10.73 43.09
CA LEU A 4 0.23 -11.50 43.01
C LEU A 4 1.13 -10.88 41.94
N MET A 5 2.29 -10.43 42.41
CA MET A 5 3.29 -9.64 41.73
C MET A 5 4.14 -10.45 40.75
N SER A 6 4.50 -9.78 39.66
CA SER A 6 5.86 -9.67 39.08
C SER A 6 6.71 -10.94 38.97
N ARG A 7 6.91 -11.41 37.72
CA ARG A 7 8.26 -11.71 37.17
C ARG A 7 8.31 -11.34 35.69
N HIS A 8 9.43 -10.72 35.31
CA HIS A 8 9.71 -10.06 34.04
C HIS A 8 9.33 -10.87 32.79
N ARG A 9 8.48 -10.30 31.93
CA ARG A 9 8.19 -10.84 30.59
C ARG A 9 9.00 -10.05 29.55
N ARG A 10 9.98 -10.73 28.95
CA ARG A 10 10.85 -10.25 27.87
C ARG A 10 10.30 -10.85 26.55
N ARG A 11 10.11 -10.06 25.49
CA ARG A 11 9.31 -10.44 24.30
C ARG A 11 10.05 -10.29 22.96
N ASN A 12 9.68 -11.17 22.01
CA ASN A 12 10.11 -11.40 20.60
C ASN A 12 11.29 -12.40 20.41
N PRO A 13 11.48 -12.98 19.21
CA PRO A 13 10.69 -14.08 18.63
C PRO A 13 10.85 -15.34 19.51
N ARG A 14 9.79 -15.80 20.17
CA ARG A 14 9.85 -16.98 21.04
C ARG A 14 8.62 -17.86 20.78
N PRO A 15 8.82 -19.11 20.30
CA PRO A 15 7.73 -20.06 20.01
C PRO A 15 6.77 -20.24 21.20
N ASP A 16 7.28 -20.20 22.43
CA ASP A 16 6.54 -20.39 23.68
C ASP A 16 5.41 -19.37 23.92
N ASP A 17 5.45 -18.22 23.23
CA ASP A 17 4.46 -17.15 23.34
C ASP A 17 3.45 -17.14 22.17
N GLY A 18 3.43 -18.19 21.34
CA GLY A 18 2.49 -18.36 20.22
C GLY A 18 2.87 -17.64 18.92
N TYR A 19 4.07 -17.06 18.85
CA TYR A 19 4.62 -16.41 17.66
C TYR A 19 5.95 -17.06 17.28
N ASP A 20 5.89 -18.18 16.57
CA ASP A 20 7.06 -18.81 15.98
C ASP A 20 7.36 -18.20 14.59
N ILE A 21 7.92 -16.99 14.59
CA ILE A 21 8.34 -16.30 13.37
C ILE A 21 9.66 -16.91 12.89
N ARG A 22 9.73 -17.29 11.61
CA ARG A 22 10.90 -17.92 10.98
C ARG A 22 11.47 -17.09 9.85
N LEU A 23 12.74 -17.36 9.51
CA LEU A 23 13.35 -16.75 8.33
C LEU A 23 12.58 -17.19 7.07
N GLY A 24 12.28 -16.24 6.18
CA GLY A 24 11.44 -16.45 5.00
C GLY A 24 9.95 -16.15 5.23
N ASP A 25 9.48 -16.07 6.48
CA ASP A 25 8.11 -15.65 6.78
C ASP A 25 7.86 -14.18 6.42
N ILE A 26 6.60 -13.77 6.53
CA ILE A 26 6.12 -12.46 6.14
C ILE A 26 5.53 -11.75 7.36
N ALA A 27 5.98 -10.53 7.65
CA ALA A 27 5.38 -9.65 8.64
C ALA A 27 4.59 -8.53 7.94
N VAL A 28 3.34 -8.36 8.35
CA VAL A 28 2.43 -7.34 7.83
C VAL A 28 2.00 -6.43 8.96
N SER A 29 2.20 -5.13 8.81
CA SER A 29 1.79 -4.15 9.82
C SER A 29 0.28 -4.19 9.99
N TYR A 30 -0.20 -4.46 11.20
CA TYR A 30 -1.62 -4.52 11.51
C TYR A 30 -1.92 -3.74 12.80
N PRO A 31 -2.89 -2.80 12.78
CA PRO A 31 -3.20 -1.99 13.95
C PRO A 31 -3.76 -2.83 15.10
N ASN A 32 -3.47 -2.41 16.33
CA ASN A 32 -4.06 -2.95 17.55
C ASN A 32 -4.62 -1.81 18.41
N GLU A 33 -5.15 -2.13 19.60
CA GLU A 33 -5.77 -1.14 20.51
C GLU A 33 -4.84 0.03 20.87
N THR A 34 -3.53 -0.19 20.80
CA THR A 34 -2.52 0.75 21.28
C THR A 34 -1.59 1.26 20.19
N ALA A 35 -1.70 0.84 18.92
CA ALA A 35 -0.80 1.26 17.85
C ALA A 35 -1.41 1.12 16.46
N GLY A 36 -1.05 2.03 15.55
CA GLY A 36 -1.51 2.05 14.16
C GLY A 36 -0.90 0.97 13.25
N GLY A 37 -0.20 -0.03 13.79
CA GLY A 37 0.48 -1.08 13.01
C GLY A 37 1.97 -0.86 12.82
N VAL A 38 2.45 0.38 12.94
CA VAL A 38 3.88 0.70 12.98
C VAL A 38 4.16 1.66 14.11
N PHE A 39 5.32 1.50 14.72
CA PHE A 39 5.80 2.31 15.81
C PHE A 39 7.24 2.74 15.54
N GLN A 40 7.58 4.01 15.81
CA GLN A 40 8.94 4.52 15.62
C GLN A 40 9.76 4.44 16.92
N TYR A 41 10.80 3.60 16.97
CA TYR A 41 11.57 3.36 18.21
C TYR A 41 12.67 4.38 18.50
N ASP A 42 13.09 5.16 17.51
CA ASP A 42 14.17 6.15 17.68
C ASP A 42 13.69 7.55 18.10
N LEU A 43 12.38 7.80 18.04
CA LEU A 43 11.80 9.05 18.54
C LEU A 43 11.40 8.87 20.00
N VAL A 44 12.39 9.03 20.88
CA VAL A 44 12.20 8.91 22.32
C VAL A 44 12.52 10.23 23.00
N LYS A 45 11.58 10.76 23.79
CA LYS A 45 11.82 11.96 24.59
C LYS A 45 12.33 11.48 25.93
N ALA A 46 13.59 11.76 26.23
CA ALA A 46 14.18 11.45 27.52
C ALA A 46 13.41 12.21 28.61
N MET A 47 12.92 11.47 29.61
CA MET A 47 12.41 12.02 30.86
C MET A 47 13.43 11.78 31.98
N ASP A 48 13.40 12.61 33.01
CA ASP A 48 14.14 12.37 34.24
C ASP A 48 13.81 10.96 34.80
N GLY A 49 14.85 10.19 35.13
CA GLY A 49 14.72 8.84 35.68
C GLY A 49 14.76 7.68 34.67
N GLY A 50 15.20 7.90 33.43
CA GLY A 50 15.51 6.83 32.48
C GLY A 50 14.29 6.15 31.85
N LYS A 51 13.10 6.75 31.95
CA LYS A 51 11.88 6.27 31.29
C LYS A 51 11.68 6.94 29.93
N CYS A 52 11.51 6.12 28.91
CA CYS A 52 11.21 6.51 27.55
C CYS A 52 9.71 6.83 27.41
N LYS A 53 9.34 8.04 26.97
CA LYS A 53 7.93 8.37 26.67
C LYS A 53 7.68 8.31 25.16
N ARG A 54 6.63 7.58 24.79
CA ARG A 54 6.05 7.53 23.44
C ARG A 54 5.78 8.94 22.90
N ILE A 55 6.41 9.31 21.78
CA ILE A 55 6.25 10.64 21.18
C ILE A 55 5.01 10.73 20.25
N GLY A 56 4.47 9.62 19.77
CA GLY A 56 3.25 9.65 18.94
C GLY A 56 2.78 8.29 18.46
N PHE A 57 1.70 8.29 17.69
CA PHE A 57 1.20 7.15 16.91
C PHE A 57 1.46 7.48 15.44
N LEU A 58 2.09 6.55 14.70
CA LEU A 58 2.12 6.65 13.25
C LEU A 58 0.70 6.37 12.72
N ARG A 59 0.37 7.00 11.59
CA ARG A 59 -0.97 6.85 10.99
C ARG A 59 -1.20 5.38 10.62
N PRO A 60 -2.40 4.83 10.91
CA PRO A 60 -2.71 3.47 10.51
C PRO A 60 -2.78 3.33 8.98
N PRO A 61 -2.64 2.09 8.45
CA PRO A 61 -2.86 1.82 7.04
C PRO A 61 -4.24 2.30 6.57
N PRO A 62 -4.39 2.72 5.30
CA PRO A 62 -5.68 3.03 4.69
C PRO A 62 -6.73 1.94 4.93
N LEU A 63 -7.99 2.35 5.12
CA LEU A 63 -9.10 1.42 5.35
C LEU A 63 -9.26 0.39 4.22
N VAL A 64 -9.01 0.79 2.98
CA VAL A 64 -9.03 -0.11 1.81
C VAL A 64 -8.04 -1.26 1.98
N LEU A 65 -6.82 -0.98 2.45
CA LEU A 65 -5.81 -2.02 2.69
C LEU A 65 -6.18 -2.89 3.90
N LEU A 66 -6.76 -2.30 4.95
CA LEU A 66 -7.24 -3.07 6.11
C LEU A 66 -8.41 -4.00 5.75
N LYS A 67 -9.29 -3.58 4.85
CA LYS A 67 -10.39 -4.41 4.33
C LYS A 67 -9.85 -5.58 3.51
N ALA A 68 -8.91 -5.32 2.60
CA ALA A 68 -8.23 -6.36 1.83
C ALA A 68 -7.53 -7.39 2.74
N ILE A 69 -6.82 -6.94 3.80
CA ILE A 69 -6.23 -7.85 4.78
C ILE A 69 -7.27 -8.72 5.49
N ARG A 70 -8.40 -8.14 5.92
CA ARG A 70 -9.46 -8.92 6.60
C ARG A 70 -10.05 -9.99 5.69
N GLU A 71 -10.23 -9.67 4.41
CA GLU A 71 -10.70 -10.62 3.41
C GLU A 71 -9.69 -11.77 3.21
N ILE A 72 -8.40 -11.44 3.03
CA ILE A 72 -7.33 -12.43 2.90
C ILE A 72 -7.27 -13.34 4.12
N LYS A 73 -7.33 -12.79 5.34
CA LYS A 73 -7.36 -13.57 6.57
C LYS A 73 -8.55 -14.54 6.60
N SER A 74 -9.73 -14.09 6.19
CA SER A 74 -10.92 -14.95 6.12
C SER A 74 -10.78 -16.05 5.06
N ILE A 75 -10.10 -15.79 3.95
CA ILE A 75 -9.82 -16.81 2.92
C ILE A 75 -8.80 -17.83 3.44
N HIS A 76 -7.77 -17.37 4.14
CA HIS A 76 -6.72 -18.22 4.71
C HIS A 76 -7.21 -19.10 5.86
N GLU A 77 -8.34 -18.78 6.50
CA GLU A 77 -9.02 -19.68 7.44
C GLU A 77 -9.66 -20.90 6.74
N LEU A 78 -9.97 -20.79 5.44
CA LEU A 78 -10.68 -21.81 4.66
C LEU A 78 -9.82 -22.51 3.61
N GLY A 79 -8.63 -21.97 3.30
CA GLY A 79 -7.72 -22.51 2.29
C GLY A 79 -6.32 -21.92 2.39
N ASP A 80 -5.41 -22.42 1.55
CA ASP A 80 -4.01 -22.00 1.59
C ASP A 80 -3.79 -20.61 0.99
N SER A 81 -2.74 -19.92 1.45
CA SER A 81 -2.28 -18.67 0.83
C SER A 81 -1.84 -18.89 -0.63
N LYS A 82 -2.01 -17.85 -1.45
CA LYS A 82 -1.46 -17.84 -2.82
C LYS A 82 0.05 -17.56 -2.87
N VAL A 83 0.69 -17.20 -1.76
CA VAL A 83 2.13 -16.91 -1.70
C VAL A 83 2.98 -18.05 -2.29
N PRO A 84 2.84 -19.34 -1.88
CA PRO A 84 3.60 -20.44 -2.48
C PRO A 84 3.36 -20.59 -3.99
N TYR A 85 2.14 -20.32 -4.45
CA TYR A 85 1.81 -20.32 -5.88
C TYR A 85 2.57 -19.22 -6.63
N PHE A 86 2.58 -17.98 -6.13
CA PHE A 86 3.30 -16.88 -6.77
C PHE A 86 4.82 -17.08 -6.76
N LEU A 87 5.37 -17.69 -5.71
CA LEU A 87 6.79 -18.06 -5.69
C LEU A 87 7.13 -19.10 -6.76
N ARG A 88 6.28 -20.13 -6.95
CA ARG A 88 6.44 -21.11 -8.03
C ARG A 88 6.33 -20.45 -9.40
N GLU A 89 5.30 -19.64 -9.62
CA GLU A 89 5.08 -18.89 -10.86
C GLU A 89 6.27 -18.00 -11.21
N MET A 90 6.84 -17.30 -10.22
CA MET A 90 8.05 -16.48 -10.39
C MET A 90 9.23 -17.32 -10.90
N LEU A 91 9.46 -18.50 -10.32
CA LEU A 91 10.58 -19.38 -10.70
C LEU A 91 10.37 -20.04 -12.07
N GLU A 92 9.12 -20.33 -12.44
CA GLU A 92 8.77 -20.84 -13.76
C GLU A 92 9.01 -19.81 -14.87
N LYS A 93 8.57 -18.55 -14.63
CA LYS A 93 8.76 -17.45 -15.59
C LYS A 93 10.22 -16.99 -15.66
N GLU A 94 10.90 -16.95 -14.53
CA GLU A 94 12.29 -16.49 -14.43
C GLU A 94 13.20 -17.51 -13.72
N PRO A 95 13.58 -18.63 -14.39
CA PRO A 95 14.40 -19.68 -13.78
C PRO A 95 15.77 -19.21 -13.26
N LYS A 96 16.27 -18.08 -13.77
CA LYS A 96 17.51 -17.45 -13.29
C LYS A 96 17.41 -16.99 -11.83
N MET A 97 16.22 -16.62 -11.35
CA MET A 97 16.01 -16.21 -9.96
C MET A 97 16.18 -17.37 -8.98
N GLY A 98 15.93 -18.61 -9.41
CA GLY A 98 16.16 -19.81 -8.59
C GLY A 98 17.61 -20.28 -8.52
N LYS A 99 18.53 -19.71 -9.30
CA LYS A 99 19.91 -20.20 -9.36
C LYS A 99 20.70 -19.84 -8.10
N ILE A 100 21.05 -20.87 -7.35
CA ILE A 100 22.00 -20.78 -6.23
C ILE A 100 23.43 -20.83 -6.78
N SER A 101 24.27 -19.92 -6.32
CA SER A 101 25.70 -19.86 -6.66
C SER A 101 26.51 -19.36 -5.47
N LYS A 102 27.85 -19.49 -5.55
CA LYS A 102 28.76 -18.95 -4.51
C LYS A 102 28.61 -17.45 -4.27
N LYS A 103 28.04 -16.70 -5.21
CA LYS A 103 27.85 -15.24 -5.13
C LYS A 103 26.39 -14.82 -4.86
N SER A 104 25.44 -15.74 -4.95
CA SER A 104 24.01 -15.42 -4.85
C SER A 104 23.21 -16.63 -4.36
N PRO A 105 22.49 -16.51 -3.23
CA PRO A 105 21.68 -17.60 -2.67
C PRO A 105 20.39 -17.90 -3.45
N GLY A 106 20.07 -17.13 -4.51
CA GLY A 106 18.80 -17.24 -5.24
C GLY A 106 17.60 -16.72 -4.44
N TYR A 107 16.43 -16.68 -5.07
CA TYR A 107 15.14 -16.26 -4.46
C TYR A 107 14.32 -17.47 -4.00
N VAL A 108 14.99 -18.49 -3.46
CA VAL A 108 14.40 -19.78 -3.05
C VAL A 108 14.58 -19.99 -1.55
N HIS A 109 13.75 -20.85 -0.94
CA HIS A 109 13.89 -21.20 0.47
C HIS A 109 15.30 -21.76 0.75
N GLN A 110 15.95 -21.29 1.82
CA GLN A 110 17.37 -21.57 2.07
C GLN A 110 17.62 -22.85 2.87
N GLY A 111 16.56 -23.60 3.21
CA GLY A 111 16.63 -24.84 3.98
C GLY A 111 16.38 -24.59 5.48
N LEU A 112 15.71 -25.54 6.13
CA LEU A 112 15.37 -25.44 7.56
C LEU A 112 16.62 -25.44 8.44
N GLU A 113 17.67 -26.12 7.98
CA GLU A 113 18.99 -26.16 8.62
C GLU A 113 19.71 -24.81 8.61
N ASN A 114 19.22 -23.84 7.85
CA ASN A 114 19.79 -22.50 7.72
C ASN A 114 18.98 -21.44 8.48
N ASP A 115 17.90 -21.85 9.13
CA ASP A 115 17.11 -21.03 10.04
C ASP A 115 17.57 -21.29 11.49
N HIS A 116 18.29 -20.32 12.05
CA HIS A 116 18.90 -20.43 13.37
C HIS A 116 18.46 -19.29 14.26
N LEU A 117 17.60 -19.61 15.23
CA LEU A 117 17.27 -18.71 16.32
C LEU A 117 18.15 -19.03 17.54
N PHE A 118 18.79 -18.00 18.08
CA PHE A 118 19.61 -18.10 19.29
C PHE A 118 18.91 -17.44 20.48
N LYS A 119 19.24 -17.90 21.70
CA LYS A 119 18.82 -17.24 22.94
C LYS A 119 19.31 -15.80 22.95
N ALA A 120 18.50 -14.87 23.47
CA ALA A 120 18.81 -13.44 23.43
C ALA A 120 20.12 -13.07 24.15
N GLU A 121 20.50 -13.85 25.16
CA GLU A 121 21.73 -13.68 25.94
C GLU A 121 22.98 -14.22 25.20
N TYR A 122 22.80 -15.07 24.19
CA TYR A 122 23.89 -15.68 23.44
C TYR A 122 24.41 -14.68 22.40
N LYS A 123 25.71 -14.38 22.44
CA LYS A 123 26.37 -13.48 21.50
C LYS A 123 27.04 -14.25 20.37
N HIS A 124 26.97 -13.68 19.18
CA HIS A 124 27.65 -14.22 18.01
C HIS A 124 29.16 -14.37 18.28
N ILE A 125 29.69 -15.55 17.99
CA ILE A 125 31.12 -15.85 18.08
C ILE A 125 31.78 -15.40 16.78
N THR A 126 32.80 -14.54 16.92
CA THR A 126 33.57 -13.88 15.84
C THR A 126 33.58 -14.59 14.49
N GLY A 127 33.26 -13.87 13.41
CA GLY A 127 33.28 -14.38 12.04
C GLY A 127 32.14 -13.81 11.21
N PRO A 128 32.05 -14.14 9.91
CA PRO A 128 31.01 -13.60 9.02
C PRO A 128 29.69 -14.38 9.07
N ASN A 129 29.60 -15.49 9.81
CA ASN A 129 28.43 -16.38 9.86
C ASN A 129 28.39 -17.17 11.18
N CYS A 130 27.31 -17.94 11.39
CA CYS A 130 27.08 -18.68 12.62
C CYS A 130 27.74 -20.07 12.68
N ARG A 131 28.70 -20.40 11.79
CA ARG A 131 29.36 -21.72 11.80
C ARG A 131 30.17 -21.98 13.06
N GLY A 132 30.71 -20.91 13.67
CA GLY A 132 31.44 -20.98 14.93
C GLY A 132 30.57 -20.83 16.17
N CYS A 133 29.25 -20.63 16.02
CA CYS A 133 28.34 -20.50 17.16
C CYS A 133 27.94 -21.88 17.70
N GLU A 134 27.99 -22.04 19.01
CA GLU A 134 27.67 -23.29 19.70
C GLU A 134 26.19 -23.65 19.57
N SER A 135 25.90 -24.92 19.32
CA SER A 135 24.53 -25.45 19.25
C SER A 135 23.75 -25.28 20.56
N ALA A 136 24.43 -25.17 21.71
CA ALA A 136 23.82 -24.99 23.03
C ALA A 136 23.10 -23.62 23.19
N GLY A 137 23.47 -22.63 22.36
CA GLY A 137 22.83 -21.33 22.32
C GLY A 137 21.56 -21.28 21.45
N LYS A 138 21.31 -22.31 20.64
CA LYS A 138 20.14 -22.37 19.75
C LYS A 138 18.86 -22.65 20.54
N VAL A 139 17.76 -22.04 20.10
CA VAL A 139 16.41 -22.32 20.61
C VAL A 139 15.88 -23.53 19.86
N GLU A 140 15.47 -24.56 20.59
CA GLU A 140 14.79 -25.72 20.04
C GLU A 140 13.35 -25.33 19.67
N ARG A 141 12.91 -25.72 18.48
CA ARG A 141 11.60 -25.37 17.92
C ARG A 141 11.01 -26.60 17.24
N ASP A 142 9.70 -26.77 17.33
CA ASP A 142 9.00 -27.86 16.68
C ASP A 142 9.20 -27.84 15.16
N ALA A 143 9.18 -28.99 14.51
CA ALA A 143 9.23 -29.04 13.06
C ALA A 143 7.94 -28.45 12.48
N ARG A 144 8.06 -27.61 11.44
CA ARG A 144 6.90 -27.21 10.63
C ARG A 144 6.57 -28.33 9.65
N ASP A 145 5.29 -28.48 9.34
CA ASP A 145 4.80 -29.46 8.36
C ASP A 145 5.26 -29.12 6.93
N THR A 146 5.46 -27.83 6.64
CA THR A 146 5.90 -27.34 5.33
C THR A 146 7.00 -26.28 5.45
N THR A 147 7.63 -25.97 4.31
CA THR A 147 8.54 -24.83 4.17
C THR A 147 7.84 -23.59 3.61
N ASP A 148 6.50 -23.61 3.53
CA ASP A 148 5.75 -22.48 3.00
C ASP A 148 5.82 -21.30 3.99
N PRO A 149 5.96 -20.05 3.49
CA PRO A 149 6.02 -18.88 4.36
C PRO A 149 4.73 -18.70 5.15
N GLU A 150 4.85 -18.44 6.45
CA GLU A 150 3.71 -18.02 7.27
C GLU A 150 3.57 -16.49 7.27
N ILE A 151 2.34 -16.00 7.41
CA ILE A 151 2.02 -14.57 7.41
C ILE A 151 1.64 -14.14 8.83
N HIS A 152 2.44 -13.23 9.38
CA HIS A 152 2.28 -12.70 10.73
C HIS A 152 1.75 -11.28 10.68
N TYR A 153 0.67 -11.01 11.41
CA TYR A 153 0.03 -9.70 11.49
C TYR A 153 0.28 -9.06 12.86
N GLY A 154 0.89 -7.88 12.89
CA GLY A 154 1.24 -7.25 14.17
C GLY A 154 1.92 -5.90 14.02
N ILE A 155 2.53 -5.44 15.11
CA ILE A 155 3.23 -4.16 15.14
C ILE A 155 4.63 -4.32 14.54
N ILE A 156 5.00 -3.40 13.66
CA ILE A 156 6.35 -3.30 13.12
C ILE A 156 7.07 -2.11 13.78
N ALA A 157 8.23 -2.38 14.37
CA ALA A 157 9.10 -1.37 14.96
C ALA A 157 10.03 -0.79 13.87
N SER A 158 9.98 0.53 13.72
CA SER A 158 10.66 1.27 12.66
C SER A 158 11.62 2.32 13.23
N GLY A 159 12.79 2.51 12.63
CA GLY A 159 13.75 3.50 13.11
C GLY A 159 14.99 3.64 12.23
N ASN A 160 15.74 4.71 12.39
CA ASN A 160 16.96 4.94 11.63
C ASN A 160 18.17 4.14 12.15
N THR A 161 18.03 3.43 13.28
CA THR A 161 19.12 2.73 13.96
C THR A 161 19.01 1.22 13.82
N LEU A 162 19.92 0.60 13.05
CA LEU A 162 19.91 -0.86 12.87
C LEU A 162 20.06 -1.62 14.19
N VAL A 163 19.05 -2.41 14.54
CA VAL A 163 19.04 -3.26 15.74
C VAL A 163 19.79 -4.56 15.45
N LYS A 164 20.95 -4.76 16.10
CA LYS A 164 21.83 -5.94 15.94
C LYS A 164 22.10 -6.67 17.25
N ASP A 165 21.31 -6.39 18.27
CA ASP A 165 21.51 -6.93 19.61
C ASP A 165 20.17 -7.37 20.17
N ALA A 166 20.03 -8.67 20.41
CA ALA A 166 18.79 -9.25 20.91
C ALA A 166 18.34 -8.63 22.24
N ALA A 167 19.25 -8.20 23.12
CA ALA A 167 18.88 -7.53 24.37
C ALA A 167 18.43 -6.08 24.15
N VAL A 168 18.94 -5.38 23.13
CA VAL A 168 18.40 -4.08 22.70
C VAL A 168 17.03 -4.26 22.08
N ARG A 169 16.89 -5.21 21.15
CA ARG A 169 15.62 -5.60 20.51
C ARG A 169 14.54 -5.91 21.55
N ASP A 170 14.84 -6.79 22.51
CA ASP A 170 13.88 -7.21 23.54
C ASP A 170 13.51 -6.04 24.48
N ARG A 171 14.45 -5.11 24.75
CA ARG A 171 14.15 -3.89 25.52
C ARG A 171 13.21 -2.96 24.77
N ILE A 172 13.48 -2.70 23.48
CA ILE A 172 12.61 -1.89 22.63
C ILE A 172 11.22 -2.57 22.55
N ALA A 173 11.16 -3.87 22.30
CA ALA A 173 9.89 -4.59 22.28
C ALA A 173 9.13 -4.49 23.62
N ALA A 174 9.82 -4.53 24.76
CA ALA A 174 9.21 -4.42 26.08
C ALA A 174 8.69 -3.00 26.39
N ASP A 175 9.41 -1.96 25.99
CA ASP A 175 9.08 -0.57 26.32
C ASP A 175 7.85 -0.04 25.55
N PHE A 176 7.52 -0.64 24.39
CA PHE A 176 6.59 -0.03 23.44
C PHE A 176 5.32 -0.84 23.11
N GLY A 177 5.13 -1.99 23.76
CA GLY A 177 3.84 -2.70 23.80
C GLY A 177 3.90 -4.15 23.31
N GLU A 178 2.88 -4.92 23.67
CA GLU A 178 2.74 -6.31 23.24
C GLU A 178 2.44 -6.39 21.74
N GLY A 179 3.03 -7.37 21.04
CA GLY A 179 2.73 -7.64 19.63
C GLY A 179 3.68 -7.01 18.59
N CYS A 180 4.89 -6.58 18.98
CA CYS A 180 5.95 -6.29 18.03
C CYS A 180 6.47 -7.58 17.39
N ILE A 181 6.36 -7.70 16.06
CA ILE A 181 6.71 -8.91 15.31
C ILE A 181 7.91 -8.71 14.37
N CYS A 182 8.30 -7.46 14.10
CA CYS A 182 9.33 -7.15 13.10
C CYS A 182 10.02 -5.83 13.44
N PHE A 183 11.32 -5.74 13.12
CA PHE A 183 12.12 -4.53 13.18
C PHE A 183 12.60 -4.19 11.77
N GLU A 184 12.43 -2.94 11.35
CA GLU A 184 12.90 -2.43 10.05
C GLU A 184 13.33 -0.96 10.18
N MET A 185 13.79 -0.34 9.08
CA MET A 185 14.46 0.96 9.15
C MET A 185 13.86 2.10 8.32
N GLU A 186 12.79 1.85 7.57
CA GLU A 186 12.35 2.79 6.53
C GLU A 186 10.93 3.32 6.75
N ALA A 187 10.02 2.53 7.32
CA ALA A 187 8.58 2.85 7.35
C ALA A 187 8.24 4.14 8.10
N ALA A 188 8.94 4.45 9.20
CA ALA A 188 8.68 5.60 10.04
C ALA A 188 8.88 6.94 9.30
N GLY A 189 9.82 7.00 8.34
CA GLY A 189 10.05 8.19 7.53
C GLY A 189 8.92 8.45 6.52
N LEU A 190 8.28 7.39 6.04
CA LEU A 190 7.24 7.44 5.01
C LEU A 190 5.83 7.66 5.59
N MET A 191 5.50 6.99 6.70
CA MET A 191 4.14 6.94 7.25
C MET A 191 3.57 8.29 7.72
N ASN A 192 4.45 9.23 8.08
CA ASN A 192 4.03 10.58 8.44
C ASN A 192 3.56 11.40 7.23
N HIS A 193 3.96 11.05 6.00
CA HIS A 193 3.60 11.76 4.78
C HIS A 193 2.59 10.96 3.92
N PHE A 194 2.74 9.65 3.87
CA PHE A 194 1.96 8.75 3.03
C PHE A 194 1.30 7.64 3.87
N PRO A 195 -0.01 7.40 3.79
CA PRO A 195 -0.64 6.35 4.56
C PRO A 195 -0.39 5.04 3.80
N CYS A 196 0.48 4.20 4.34
CA CYS A 196 0.87 2.93 3.74
C CYS A 196 0.61 1.75 4.67
N LEU A 197 0.64 0.56 4.08
CA LEU A 197 0.81 -0.70 4.76
C LEU A 197 2.28 -1.12 4.63
N VAL A 198 2.88 -1.64 5.70
CA VAL A 198 4.23 -2.20 5.67
C VAL A 198 4.14 -3.72 5.55
N ILE A 199 4.83 -4.26 4.56
CA ILE A 199 5.00 -5.70 4.33
C ILE A 199 6.50 -5.97 4.32
N ARG A 200 6.97 -6.90 5.15
CA ARG A 200 8.38 -7.28 5.24
C ARG A 200 8.52 -8.79 5.18
N GLY A 201 9.54 -9.26 4.48
CA GLY A 201 10.00 -10.63 4.61
C GLY A 201 11.04 -10.70 5.71
N ILE A 202 11.02 -11.77 6.49
CA ILE A 202 11.95 -11.97 7.60
C ILE A 202 13.28 -12.52 7.08
N CYS A 203 14.33 -11.70 7.10
CA CYS A 203 15.66 -12.09 6.64
C CYS A 203 16.69 -12.25 7.77
N ASP A 204 16.40 -11.70 8.95
CA ASP A 204 17.16 -11.89 10.19
C ASP A 204 16.26 -11.73 11.42
N TYR A 205 16.83 -11.96 12.60
CA TYR A 205 16.13 -11.85 13.88
C TYR A 205 16.45 -10.56 14.65
N ALA A 206 17.01 -9.54 14.01
CA ALA A 206 17.48 -8.30 14.65
C ALA A 206 18.40 -8.56 15.86
N ASP A 207 19.30 -9.53 15.71
CA ASP A 207 20.30 -9.91 16.70
C ASP A 207 21.72 -9.87 16.11
N SER A 208 22.69 -10.40 16.84
CA SER A 208 24.08 -10.41 16.39
C SER A 208 24.38 -11.47 15.31
N HIS A 209 23.43 -12.36 15.00
CA HIS A 209 23.62 -13.54 14.17
C HIS A 209 23.18 -13.27 12.72
N LYS A 210 23.93 -12.41 12.03
CA LYS A 210 23.63 -11.99 10.67
C LYS A 210 23.48 -13.19 9.71
N ASN A 211 22.42 -13.20 8.91
CA ASN A 211 22.12 -14.27 7.97
C ASN A 211 21.70 -13.76 6.57
N ASP A 212 22.65 -13.15 5.86
CA ASP A 212 22.39 -12.47 4.58
C ASP A 212 21.80 -13.38 3.47
N GLN A 213 21.90 -14.70 3.60
CA GLN A 213 21.43 -15.62 2.57
C GLN A 213 19.89 -15.62 2.41
N TRP A 214 19.16 -15.21 3.44
CA TRP A 214 17.70 -15.17 3.43
C TRP A 214 17.13 -13.91 2.77
N GLN A 215 17.92 -12.84 2.57
CA GLN A 215 17.43 -11.55 2.09
C GLN A 215 16.66 -11.65 0.76
N ARG A 216 17.16 -12.45 -0.18
CA ARG A 216 16.51 -12.64 -1.48
C ARG A 216 15.20 -13.39 -1.37
N TYR A 217 15.17 -14.48 -0.60
CA TYR A 217 13.94 -15.23 -0.40
C TYR A 217 12.90 -14.42 0.37
N ALA A 218 13.31 -13.73 1.44
CA ALA A 218 12.47 -12.81 2.20
C ALA A 218 11.87 -11.69 1.32
N SER A 219 12.67 -11.13 0.40
CA SER A 219 12.17 -10.18 -0.60
C SER A 219 11.10 -10.80 -1.50
N ALA A 220 11.31 -12.03 -2.00
CA ALA A 220 10.34 -12.71 -2.84
C ALA A 220 9.04 -13.04 -2.09
N THR A 221 9.13 -13.48 -0.84
CA THR A 221 7.94 -13.82 -0.03
C THR A 221 7.12 -12.58 0.28
N ALA A 222 7.76 -11.47 0.67
CA ALA A 222 7.09 -10.18 0.84
C ALA A 222 6.41 -9.70 -0.46
N ALA A 223 7.09 -9.80 -1.60
CA ALA A 223 6.53 -9.41 -2.89
C ALA A 223 5.37 -10.30 -3.33
N ALA A 224 5.44 -11.61 -3.07
CA ALA A 224 4.37 -12.55 -3.34
C ALA A 224 3.10 -12.22 -2.52
N TYR A 225 3.26 -11.89 -1.24
CA TYR A 225 2.12 -11.46 -0.43
C TYR A 225 1.59 -10.08 -0.85
N ALA A 226 2.47 -9.15 -1.23
CA ALA A 226 2.04 -7.87 -1.78
C ALA A 226 1.20 -8.05 -3.05
N LYS A 227 1.57 -9.00 -3.92
CA LYS A 227 0.78 -9.38 -5.09
C LYS A 227 -0.59 -9.95 -4.69
N GLU A 228 -0.62 -10.90 -3.74
CA GLU A 228 -1.88 -11.42 -3.21
C GLU A 228 -2.77 -10.31 -2.66
N LEU A 229 -2.20 -9.39 -1.88
CA LEU A 229 -2.91 -8.24 -1.33
C LEU A 229 -3.57 -7.39 -2.41
N LEU A 230 -2.82 -7.07 -3.47
CA LEU A 230 -3.31 -6.22 -4.56
C LEU A 230 -4.48 -6.86 -5.33
N GLU A 231 -4.59 -8.18 -5.38
CA GLU A 231 -5.76 -8.86 -5.97
C GLU A 231 -7.06 -8.61 -5.19
N HIS A 232 -6.96 -8.21 -3.92
CA HIS A 232 -8.10 -7.91 -3.03
C HIS A 232 -8.29 -6.41 -2.78
N VAL A 233 -7.46 -5.54 -3.36
CA VAL A 233 -7.61 -4.09 -3.26
C VAL A 233 -8.47 -3.61 -4.44
N PRO A 234 -9.70 -3.09 -4.20
CA PRO A 234 -10.52 -2.57 -5.27
C PRO A 234 -9.85 -1.37 -5.92
N VAL A 235 -9.65 -1.44 -7.24
CA VAL A 235 -9.07 -0.34 -8.05
C VAL A 235 -9.81 0.98 -7.76
N ALA A 236 -11.13 0.96 -7.62
CA ALA A 236 -11.92 2.16 -7.34
C ALA A 236 -11.70 2.80 -5.94
N GLU A 237 -11.25 2.04 -4.93
CA GLU A 237 -11.13 2.54 -3.53
C GLU A 237 -9.76 3.16 -3.21
N THR A 238 -8.71 2.90 -4.01
CA THR A 238 -7.37 3.50 -3.83
C THR A 238 -7.36 4.99 -4.17
N TYR A 239 -8.08 5.37 -5.23
CA TYR A 239 -8.20 6.76 -5.68
C TYR A 239 -9.00 7.65 -4.73
N ALA A 240 -10.02 7.07 -4.08
CA ALA A 240 -10.82 7.78 -3.07
C ALA A 240 -9.94 8.34 -1.94
N THR A 241 -8.84 7.68 -1.57
CA THR A 241 -7.94 8.17 -0.50
C THR A 241 -7.09 9.38 -0.92
N ILE A 242 -6.66 9.44 -2.20
CA ILE A 242 -5.93 10.61 -2.75
C ILE A 242 -6.90 11.78 -2.93
N LEU A 243 -8.09 11.50 -3.47
CA LEU A 243 -9.14 12.49 -3.66
C LEU A 243 -9.65 13.02 -2.31
N ASP A 244 -9.86 12.17 -1.31
CA ASP A 244 -10.24 12.56 0.06
C ASP A 244 -9.19 13.45 0.73
N ARG A 245 -7.90 13.29 0.41
CA ARG A 245 -6.85 14.20 0.88
C ARG A 245 -6.96 15.56 0.22
N LEU A 246 -7.25 15.62 -1.07
CA LEU A 246 -7.45 16.87 -1.80
C LEU A 246 -8.79 17.55 -1.42
N ASN A 247 -9.79 16.78 -0.97
CA ASN A 247 -11.11 17.26 -0.56
C ASN A 247 -11.14 17.83 0.87
N LYS A 248 -10.04 17.70 1.63
CA LYS A 248 -9.92 18.32 2.97
C LYS A 248 -9.74 19.84 2.92
N ASP A 249 -9.38 20.38 1.76
CA ASP A 249 -9.47 21.82 1.50
C ASP A 249 -10.93 22.15 1.14
N ASN A 250 -11.69 22.67 2.10
CA ASN A 250 -13.15 22.91 2.01
C ASN A 250 -13.62 23.84 0.87
N ASP A 251 -12.69 24.47 0.14
CA ASP A 251 -12.95 25.48 -0.89
C ASP A 251 -12.98 24.93 -2.32
N ARG A 252 -12.69 23.63 -2.52
CA ARG A 252 -12.65 23.02 -3.86
C ARG A 252 -13.49 21.77 -3.96
N LEU A 253 -14.33 21.70 -4.99
CA LEU A 253 -15.03 20.49 -5.40
C LEU A 253 -14.10 19.64 -6.27
N ILE A 254 -14.03 18.35 -6.02
CA ILE A 254 -13.23 17.42 -6.81
C ILE A 254 -14.12 16.33 -7.37
N CYS A 255 -14.11 16.22 -8.70
CA CYS A 255 -14.70 15.12 -9.43
C CYS A 255 -13.59 14.32 -10.10
N SER A 256 -13.79 13.03 -10.28
CA SER A 256 -12.80 12.15 -10.89
C SER A 256 -13.41 11.10 -11.79
N PHE A 257 -12.73 10.76 -12.87
CA PHE A 257 -13.06 9.62 -13.71
C PHE A 257 -11.79 8.92 -14.16
N PHE A 258 -11.79 7.60 -14.12
CA PHE A 258 -10.64 6.77 -14.47
C PHE A 258 -11.05 5.96 -15.69
N PHE A 259 -10.31 6.11 -16.78
CA PHE A 259 -10.51 5.25 -17.94
C PHE A 259 -9.85 3.91 -17.68
N ASP A 260 -10.51 2.83 -18.06
CA ASP A 260 -10.06 1.46 -17.79
C ASP A 260 -10.31 0.54 -19.00
N PHE A 261 -9.25 -0.01 -19.59
CA PHE A 261 -9.31 -0.97 -20.69
C PHE A 261 -10.07 -2.26 -20.34
N GLY A 262 -10.26 -2.56 -19.05
CA GLY A 262 -10.99 -3.72 -18.54
C GLY A 262 -12.50 -3.52 -18.37
N ASP A 263 -13.00 -2.27 -18.28
CA ASP A 263 -14.43 -1.98 -18.11
C ASP A 263 -14.96 -1.11 -19.26
N LYS A 264 -15.79 -1.71 -20.14
CA LYS A 264 -16.42 -1.04 -21.28
C LYS A 264 -17.20 0.22 -20.91
N ARG A 265 -17.75 0.31 -19.69
CA ARG A 265 -18.47 1.51 -19.23
C ARG A 265 -17.52 2.65 -18.89
N GLN A 266 -16.26 2.35 -18.59
CA GLN A 266 -15.21 3.31 -18.26
C GLN A 266 -14.37 3.71 -19.48
N GLN A 267 -14.77 3.30 -20.68
CA GLN A 267 -14.04 3.57 -21.93
C GLN A 267 -14.69 4.67 -22.78
N THR A 268 -15.81 5.26 -22.33
CA THR A 268 -16.60 6.19 -23.15
C THR A 268 -16.83 7.51 -22.44
N VAL A 269 -16.95 8.58 -23.23
CA VAL A 269 -17.36 9.90 -22.74
C VAL A 269 -18.75 9.85 -22.09
N ASP A 270 -19.65 9.00 -22.57
CA ASP A 270 -20.96 8.78 -21.94
C ASP A 270 -20.81 8.28 -20.49
N GLY A 271 -19.98 7.25 -20.27
CA GLY A 271 -19.67 6.74 -18.93
C GLY A 271 -19.05 7.80 -18.02
N MET A 272 -18.12 8.59 -18.56
CA MET A 272 -17.52 9.72 -17.85
C MET A 272 -18.56 10.74 -17.42
N LEU A 273 -19.40 11.21 -18.33
CA LEU A 273 -20.42 12.23 -18.04
C LEU A 273 -21.43 11.76 -17.01
N ARG A 274 -21.84 10.48 -17.03
CA ARG A 274 -22.75 9.92 -16.01
C ARG A 274 -22.09 9.92 -14.64
N SER A 275 -20.82 9.54 -14.57
CA SER A 275 -20.06 9.56 -13.31
C SER A 275 -19.91 10.98 -12.77
N LEU A 276 -19.58 11.95 -13.63
CA LEU A 276 -19.47 13.35 -13.24
C LEU A 276 -20.81 13.91 -12.77
N ALA A 277 -21.91 13.66 -13.48
CA ALA A 277 -23.25 14.09 -13.06
C ALA A 277 -23.59 13.55 -11.66
N PHE A 278 -23.28 12.28 -11.39
CA PHE A 278 -23.53 11.68 -10.09
C PHE A 278 -22.66 12.31 -8.97
N GLN A 279 -21.39 12.58 -9.25
CA GLN A 279 -20.49 13.22 -8.29
C GLN A 279 -20.89 14.66 -7.99
N LEU A 280 -21.24 15.44 -9.01
CA LEU A 280 -21.71 16.82 -8.86
C LEU A 280 -23.01 16.87 -8.03
N HIS A 281 -23.95 15.94 -8.28
CA HIS A 281 -25.19 15.86 -7.51
C HIS A 281 -24.99 15.45 -6.04
N LYS A 282 -23.99 14.62 -5.73
CA LYS A 282 -23.68 14.26 -4.33
C LYS A 282 -23.17 15.43 -3.51
N CYS A 283 -22.56 16.43 -4.16
CA CYS A 283 -21.93 17.55 -3.48
C CYS A 283 -22.87 18.73 -3.23
N GLU A 284 -23.93 18.89 -4.02
CA GLU A 284 -24.97 19.89 -3.81
C GLU A 284 -26.37 19.30 -4.01
N ALA A 285 -27.27 19.55 -3.06
CA ALA A 285 -28.65 19.09 -3.14
C ALA A 285 -29.43 19.85 -4.24
N ASP A 286 -30.21 19.09 -5.02
CA ASP A 286 -31.16 19.52 -6.05
C ASP A 286 -30.60 20.19 -7.32
N PHE A 287 -30.25 19.34 -8.29
CA PHE A 287 -30.10 19.73 -9.68
C PHE A 287 -31.39 19.46 -10.47
N VAL A 288 -32.23 20.50 -10.58
CA VAL A 288 -33.52 20.46 -11.29
C VAL A 288 -33.37 19.94 -12.73
N ASP A 289 -32.31 20.32 -13.44
CA ASP A 289 -32.06 19.84 -14.81
C ASP A 289 -31.79 18.33 -14.88
N LEU A 290 -31.10 17.75 -13.91
CA LEU A 290 -30.84 16.31 -13.86
C LEU A 290 -32.12 15.54 -13.53
N SER A 291 -32.93 16.05 -12.59
CA SER A 291 -34.25 15.49 -12.27
C SER A 291 -35.21 15.57 -13.46
N ASN A 292 -35.22 16.69 -14.19
CA ASN A 292 -36.01 16.87 -15.40
C ASN A 292 -35.57 15.89 -16.50
N LEU A 293 -34.25 15.70 -16.68
CA LEU A 293 -33.73 14.73 -17.64
C LEU A 293 -34.18 13.31 -17.28
N PHE A 294 -34.09 12.95 -16.00
CA PHE A 294 -34.53 11.64 -15.51
C PHE A 294 -36.03 11.39 -15.74
N GLN A 295 -36.88 12.38 -15.42
CA GLN A 295 -38.32 12.29 -15.64
C GLN A 295 -38.68 12.21 -17.13
N ALA A 296 -38.03 13.02 -17.98
CA ALA A 296 -38.23 13.02 -19.42
C ALA A 296 -37.88 11.67 -20.08
N HIS A 297 -37.02 10.87 -19.45
CA HIS A 297 -36.63 9.54 -19.92
C HIS A 297 -37.32 8.42 -19.14
N GLN A 298 -38.63 8.60 -18.88
CA GLN A 298 -39.50 7.63 -18.23
C GLN A 298 -38.96 7.10 -16.88
N ASN A 299 -38.38 7.99 -16.06
CA ASN A 299 -37.75 7.62 -14.80
C ASN A 299 -36.63 6.56 -14.98
N GLY A 300 -35.83 6.72 -16.04
CA GLY A 300 -34.64 5.89 -16.30
C GLY A 300 -34.91 4.60 -17.08
N ARG A 301 -36.09 4.42 -17.69
CA ARG A 301 -36.34 3.29 -18.61
C ARG A 301 -35.69 3.50 -19.97
N ASP A 302 -35.63 4.75 -20.42
CA ASP A 302 -34.96 5.13 -21.66
C ASP A 302 -33.61 5.78 -21.34
N GLN A 303 -32.62 5.59 -22.21
CA GLN A 303 -31.31 6.22 -22.03
C GLN A 303 -31.27 7.59 -22.70
N PRO A 304 -30.78 8.65 -22.02
CA PRO A 304 -30.58 9.94 -22.65
C PRO A 304 -29.47 9.87 -23.69
N THR A 305 -29.56 10.74 -24.70
CA THR A 305 -28.48 10.90 -25.68
C THR A 305 -27.25 11.52 -25.02
N ILE A 306 -26.06 11.23 -25.57
CA ILE A 306 -24.79 11.82 -25.10
C ILE A 306 -24.86 13.34 -25.09
N LYS A 307 -25.51 13.95 -26.09
CA LYS A 307 -25.71 15.40 -26.17
C LYS A 307 -26.52 15.93 -24.98
N ALA A 308 -27.66 15.32 -24.69
CA ALA A 308 -28.49 15.72 -23.56
C ALA A 308 -27.75 15.58 -22.22
N LEU A 309 -26.93 14.53 -22.08
CA LEU A 309 -26.11 14.32 -20.91
C LEU A 309 -24.98 15.36 -20.79
N LYS A 310 -24.28 15.69 -21.90
CA LYS A 310 -23.30 16.79 -21.97
C LYS A 310 -23.93 18.10 -21.51
N ASP A 311 -25.10 18.44 -22.05
CA ASP A 311 -25.82 19.68 -21.72
C ASP A 311 -26.16 19.78 -20.23
N VAL A 312 -26.61 18.69 -19.61
CA VAL A 312 -26.89 18.65 -18.17
C VAL A 312 -25.62 18.81 -17.35
N VAL A 313 -24.55 18.08 -17.65
CA VAL A 313 -23.27 18.21 -16.92
C VAL A 313 -22.71 19.63 -17.02
N TYR A 314 -22.78 20.27 -18.21
CA TYR A 314 -22.37 21.67 -18.35
C TYR A 314 -23.18 22.62 -17.48
N LYS A 315 -24.51 22.46 -17.44
CA LYS A 315 -25.36 23.27 -16.55
C LYS A 315 -25.01 23.04 -15.07
N MET A 316 -24.72 21.79 -14.69
CA MET A 316 -24.30 21.46 -13.33
C MET A 316 -22.99 22.15 -12.97
N LEU A 317 -21.99 22.10 -13.86
CA LEU A 317 -20.69 22.76 -13.68
C LEU A 317 -20.82 24.29 -13.63
N LYS A 318 -21.61 24.91 -14.51
CA LYS A 318 -21.87 26.36 -14.51
C LYS A 318 -22.52 26.84 -13.23
N SER A 319 -23.34 26.00 -12.59
CA SER A 319 -24.05 26.35 -11.36
C SER A 319 -23.17 26.19 -10.10
N GLN A 320 -22.00 25.55 -10.21
CA GLN A 320 -21.10 25.35 -9.08
C GLN A 320 -20.51 26.68 -8.59
N LYS A 321 -20.65 26.95 -7.30
CA LYS A 321 -20.08 28.14 -6.65
C LYS A 321 -18.64 27.94 -6.19
N LYS A 322 -18.20 26.68 -6.04
CA LYS A 322 -16.85 26.33 -5.64
C LYS A 322 -15.97 26.14 -6.86
N LYS A 323 -14.67 26.42 -6.70
CA LYS A 323 -13.68 26.00 -7.68
C LYS A 323 -13.80 24.48 -7.86
N THR A 324 -13.89 24.01 -9.09
CA THR A 324 -14.11 22.60 -9.38
C THR A 324 -12.87 22.03 -10.05
N SER A 325 -12.45 20.83 -9.69
CA SER A 325 -11.35 20.15 -10.35
C SER A 325 -11.77 18.77 -10.79
N ILE A 326 -11.60 18.50 -12.08
CA ILE A 326 -11.96 17.24 -12.70
C ILE A 326 -10.66 16.50 -13.00
N VAL A 327 -10.45 15.39 -12.29
CA VAL A 327 -9.28 14.51 -12.45
C VAL A 327 -9.65 13.38 -13.40
N MET A 328 -8.92 13.24 -14.49
CA MET A 328 -9.14 12.19 -15.50
C MET A 328 -7.88 11.34 -15.68
N ASP A 329 -7.92 10.07 -15.30
CA ASP A 329 -6.76 9.19 -15.41
C ASP A 329 -6.83 8.33 -16.66
N ALA A 330 -5.68 8.04 -17.27
CA ALA A 330 -5.51 7.13 -18.39
C ALA A 330 -6.37 7.47 -19.63
N LEU A 331 -6.36 8.74 -20.07
CA LEU A 331 -7.16 9.18 -21.25
C LEU A 331 -6.94 8.32 -22.51
N ASP A 332 -5.75 7.73 -22.65
CA ASP A 332 -5.42 6.79 -23.73
C ASP A 332 -6.25 5.50 -23.73
N GLU A 333 -6.93 5.17 -22.64
CA GLU A 333 -7.80 4.00 -22.54
C GLU A 333 -9.25 4.30 -22.96
N SER A 334 -9.56 5.54 -23.38
CA SER A 334 -10.85 5.89 -23.98
C SER A 334 -10.98 5.32 -25.40
N GLU A 335 -12.13 4.70 -25.71
CA GLU A 335 -12.52 4.29 -27.07
C GLU A 335 -13.10 5.48 -27.86
N THR A 336 -13.59 6.52 -27.19
CA THR A 336 -14.20 7.73 -27.80
C THR A 336 -13.27 8.94 -27.65
N ARG A 337 -12.06 8.86 -28.20
CA ARG A 337 -10.99 9.85 -27.98
C ARG A 337 -11.29 11.22 -28.59
N ASP A 338 -11.82 11.26 -29.82
CA ASP A 338 -12.18 12.53 -30.48
C ASP A 338 -13.26 13.29 -29.70
N ASP A 339 -14.29 12.57 -29.24
CA ASP A 339 -15.36 13.13 -28.42
C ASP A 339 -14.84 13.65 -27.07
N LEU A 340 -13.82 12.99 -26.50
CA LEU A 340 -13.21 13.36 -25.24
C LEU A 340 -12.38 14.64 -25.39
N VAL A 341 -11.53 14.71 -26.42
CA VAL A 341 -10.76 15.92 -26.75
C VAL A 341 -11.69 17.09 -27.05
N GLN A 342 -12.78 16.85 -27.79
CA GLN A 342 -13.78 17.90 -28.04
C GLN A 342 -14.47 18.36 -26.75
N TRP A 343 -14.85 17.45 -25.87
CA TRP A 343 -15.42 17.82 -24.57
C TRP A 343 -14.44 18.63 -23.71
N MET A 344 -13.15 18.26 -23.69
CA MET A 344 -12.13 19.04 -22.99
C MET A 344 -11.99 20.45 -23.57
N LYS A 345 -11.98 20.59 -24.90
CA LYS A 345 -11.98 21.90 -25.58
C LYS A 345 -13.17 22.75 -25.15
N ASP A 346 -14.37 22.17 -25.18
CA ASP A 346 -15.59 22.87 -24.80
C ASP A 346 -15.52 23.34 -23.34
N VAL A 347 -15.02 22.52 -22.41
CA VAL A 347 -14.83 22.94 -21.00
C VAL A 347 -13.82 24.09 -20.88
N ILE A 348 -12.67 23.99 -21.55
CA ILE A 348 -11.57 24.96 -21.45
C ILE A 348 -11.94 26.32 -22.08
N PHE A 349 -12.63 26.31 -23.22
CA PHE A 349 -12.93 27.52 -23.98
C PHE A 349 -14.28 28.16 -23.63
N THR A 350 -15.10 27.53 -22.77
CA THR A 350 -16.35 28.12 -22.28
C THR A 350 -16.06 29.10 -21.13
N PRO A 351 -16.29 30.42 -21.31
CA PRO A 351 -15.95 31.41 -20.29
C PRO A 351 -16.64 31.21 -18.94
N GLU A 352 -17.86 30.67 -18.93
CA GLU A 352 -18.62 30.40 -17.69
C GLU A 352 -18.10 29.18 -16.90
N LEU A 353 -17.01 28.54 -17.35
CA LEU A 353 -16.36 27.41 -16.70
C LEU A 353 -14.91 27.72 -16.31
N ASP A 354 -14.54 29.00 -16.19
CA ASP A 354 -13.19 29.44 -15.79
C ASP A 354 -12.77 28.93 -14.39
N HIS A 355 -13.73 28.63 -13.52
CA HIS A 355 -13.55 28.02 -12.21
C HIS A 355 -13.32 26.50 -12.26
N VAL A 356 -13.43 25.87 -13.44
CA VAL A 356 -13.23 24.43 -13.64
C VAL A 356 -11.80 24.16 -14.12
N GLN A 357 -11.06 23.39 -13.33
CA GLN A 357 -9.72 22.94 -13.65
C GLN A 357 -9.74 21.48 -14.11
N LEU A 358 -9.20 21.19 -15.29
CA LEU A 358 -8.98 19.83 -15.74
C LEU A 358 -7.56 19.37 -15.35
N ILE A 359 -7.46 18.18 -14.76
CA ILE A 359 -6.19 17.51 -14.45
C ILE A 359 -6.28 16.14 -15.08
N TYR A 360 -5.27 15.73 -15.84
CA TYR A 360 -5.32 14.42 -16.47
C TYR A 360 -3.96 13.75 -16.60
N THR A 361 -3.99 12.43 -16.81
CA THR A 361 -2.83 11.60 -17.15
C THR A 361 -3.09 10.87 -18.46
N ASN A 362 -2.04 10.66 -19.24
CA ASN A 362 -2.13 9.88 -20.48
C ASN A 362 -0.77 9.35 -20.89
N ARG A 363 -0.76 8.22 -21.62
CA ARG A 363 0.40 7.82 -22.42
C ARG A 363 0.62 8.79 -23.59
N PRO A 364 1.87 8.96 -24.05
CA PRO A 364 2.20 9.87 -25.15
C PRO A 364 1.73 9.31 -26.51
N GLU A 365 0.42 9.18 -26.68
CA GLU A 365 -0.23 8.78 -27.94
C GLU A 365 -0.30 9.97 -28.92
N PRO A 366 -0.23 9.73 -30.24
CA PRO A 366 -0.07 10.79 -31.24
C PRO A 366 -1.16 11.88 -31.20
N GLU A 367 -2.43 11.50 -31.03
CA GLU A 367 -3.54 12.46 -30.97
C GLU A 367 -3.43 13.40 -29.76
N PHE A 368 -3.09 12.88 -28.59
CA PHE A 368 -2.97 13.68 -27.38
C PHE A 368 -1.71 14.54 -27.41
N VAL A 369 -0.59 14.03 -27.93
CA VAL A 369 0.63 14.82 -28.10
C VAL A 369 0.43 15.99 -29.07
N ARG A 370 -0.42 15.81 -30.10
CA ARG A 370 -0.72 16.87 -31.07
C ARG A 370 -1.68 17.90 -30.51
N ASP A 371 -2.80 17.46 -29.95
CA ASP A 371 -3.94 18.35 -29.68
C ASP A 371 -3.84 19.00 -28.30
N ILE A 372 -3.40 18.28 -27.27
CA ILE A 372 -3.43 18.75 -25.88
C ILE A 372 -2.48 19.92 -25.59
N PRO A 373 -1.21 19.95 -26.04
CA PRO A 373 -0.32 21.08 -25.75
C PRO A 373 -0.85 22.42 -26.25
N SER A 374 -1.59 22.40 -27.36
CA SER A 374 -2.25 23.60 -27.90
C SER A 374 -3.42 24.10 -27.04
N LEU A 375 -3.98 23.24 -26.19
CA LEU A 375 -5.13 23.55 -25.32
C LEU A 375 -4.71 24.14 -23.98
N ILE A 376 -3.62 23.63 -23.40
CA ILE A 376 -3.24 23.98 -22.03
C ILE A 376 -1.89 24.68 -21.91
N GLY A 377 -1.11 24.79 -22.98
CA GLY A 377 0.26 25.32 -22.94
C GLY A 377 1.27 24.26 -22.46
N GLU A 378 2.47 24.28 -23.05
CA GLU A 378 3.55 23.32 -22.73
C GLU A 378 4.04 23.47 -21.28
N GLU A 379 3.91 24.65 -20.68
CA GLU A 379 4.28 24.94 -19.30
C GLU A 379 3.39 24.22 -18.26
N ASN A 380 2.18 23.82 -18.65
CA ASN A 380 1.25 23.11 -17.78
C ASN A 380 1.38 21.57 -17.92
N ARG A 381 2.39 21.11 -18.65
CA ARG A 381 2.68 19.69 -18.84
C ARG A 381 3.79 19.23 -17.89
N LEU A 382 3.46 18.25 -17.05
CA LEU A 382 4.46 17.56 -16.23
C LEU A 382 4.78 16.19 -16.85
N ALA A 383 5.98 16.06 -17.41
CA ALA A 383 6.49 14.75 -17.83
C ALA A 383 7.05 14.02 -16.62
N LEU A 384 6.46 12.86 -16.29
CA LEU A 384 6.99 12.00 -15.24
C LEU A 384 8.27 11.32 -15.75
N ASP A 385 9.38 11.51 -15.01
CA ASP A 385 10.66 10.90 -15.35
C ASP A 385 10.61 9.37 -15.16
N LYS A 386 10.69 8.67 -16.30
CA LYS A 386 10.72 7.20 -16.34
C LYS A 386 11.93 6.61 -15.62
N GLN A 387 13.06 7.33 -15.50
CA GLN A 387 14.24 6.82 -14.81
C GLN A 387 14.04 6.84 -13.31
N SER A 388 13.55 7.95 -12.75
CA SER A 388 13.20 8.08 -11.33
C SER A 388 12.15 7.04 -10.89
N ILE A 389 11.09 6.83 -11.68
CA ILE A 389 10.05 5.82 -11.37
C ILE A 389 10.61 4.39 -11.37
N ASN A 390 11.52 4.07 -12.29
CA ASN A 390 12.12 2.73 -12.35
C ASN A 390 13.15 2.45 -11.24
N ILE A 391 13.70 3.50 -10.62
CA ILE A 391 14.61 3.36 -9.47
C ILE A 391 13.81 2.99 -8.22
N ASP A 392 12.64 3.61 -8.00
CA ASP A 392 11.75 3.30 -6.87
C ASP A 392 11.17 1.88 -6.95
N ILE A 393 10.90 1.37 -8.15
CA ILE A 393 10.37 0.00 -8.37
C ILE A 393 11.44 -1.09 -8.14
N ARG A 394 12.73 -0.73 -8.01
CA ARG A 394 13.85 -1.68 -7.88
C ARG A 394 14.41 -1.86 -6.47
N SER A 395 13.74 -1.34 -5.43
CA SER A 395 14.23 -1.41 -4.04
C SER A 395 13.79 -2.66 -3.29
#